data_AF-A0A1D2RB80-F1
#
_entry.id   AF-A0A1D2RB80-F1
#
_cell.length_a   1.000
_cell.length_b   1.000
_cell.length_c   1.000
_cell.angle_alpha   90.00
_cell.angle_beta   90.00
_cell.angle_gamma   90.00
#
_symmetry.space_group_name_H-M   'P 1'
#
loop_
_entity.id
_entity.type
_entity.pdbx_description
1 polymer ?
#
loop_
_entity_poly.entity_id
_entity_poly.type
_entity_poly.pdbx_seq_one_letter_code
_entity_poly.pdbx_strand_id
1 'polypeptide(L)'
;SRTIADCVKVCGGEAYELGIVADDCDELHDKLKEILNDNKNYDMIITSGGTSAGAGDLLYRIIDKLGKPGILVHGVAIKPGKPIIIGVVGKTAIFGLPGYPVSAIMTYEVFAEPLIRKLAGLKAGEKKKITAKTAVSIYSSSGKHEYVPSHLVQSTDGSYSLYPVLKGSGAITTLFDADGYIEVPEGTEIVPANKLMDVILLSEMITPADLTIIGSHCLGVDIILGIVNEKLLNKNLNNISAKIINVGSSGGLSAVKRGESDITGTHLLDDDGIYNINFFDNLDIKDAVLVRGYDREQGIIVAKGNPKKIFSVSDITKPGVSFINRNPGSGTRILFDMELAKLTCGGNIKEITKKINGYEILAKTHSAVASAVAYGKADVGIGIKTAAEQYNLNFIPLREEKYDFAIPKNKLEKAEVRMFLEVLRSCEFKNKLKEIPGLKTNDETGIIIIYKC
;
A
#
# COMPACT_ATOMS: atom_id res chain seq x y z
N SER A 1 0.55 22.71 -3.70
CA SER A 1 1.15 24.00 -3.30
C SER A 1 1.67 23.98 -1.86
N ARG A 2 0.81 23.87 -0.82
CA ARG A 2 1.23 24.06 0.58
C ARG A 2 2.40 23.18 1.03
N THR A 3 2.35 21.88 0.76
CA THR A 3 3.44 20.95 1.10
C THR A 3 4.78 21.36 0.51
N ILE A 4 4.80 21.80 -0.75
CA ILE A 4 6.02 22.27 -1.42
C ILE A 4 6.52 23.58 -0.79
N ALA A 5 5.62 24.51 -0.46
CA ALA A 5 6.01 25.75 0.22
C ALA A 5 6.67 25.47 1.58
N ASP A 6 6.17 24.49 2.33
CA ASP A 6 6.77 24.09 3.60
C ASP A 6 8.12 23.36 3.38
N CYS A 7 8.25 22.52 2.35
CA CYS A 7 9.54 21.95 1.94
C CYS A 7 10.59 23.03 1.61
N VAL A 8 10.21 24.09 0.88
CA VAL A 8 11.10 25.21 0.54
C VAL A 8 11.64 25.88 1.80
N LYS A 9 10.77 26.13 2.79
CA LYS A 9 11.17 26.71 4.09
C LYS A 9 12.14 25.81 4.85
N VAL A 10 11.89 24.51 4.90
CA VAL A 10 12.78 23.53 5.54
C VAL A 10 14.16 23.51 4.88
N CYS A 11 14.24 23.76 3.57
CA CYS A 11 15.50 23.86 2.83
C CYS A 11 16.20 25.23 2.94
N GLY A 12 15.67 26.16 3.76
CA GLY A 12 16.24 27.49 3.98
C GLY A 12 15.78 28.55 2.98
N GLY A 13 14.80 28.26 2.12
CA GLY A 13 14.23 29.22 1.18
C GLY A 13 13.05 30.00 1.76
N GLU A 14 12.74 31.15 1.17
CA GLU A 14 11.53 31.92 1.45
C GLU A 14 10.43 31.55 0.44
N ALA A 15 9.30 31.03 0.92
CA ALA A 15 8.23 30.54 0.06
C ALA A 15 7.06 31.53 -0.02
N TYR A 16 6.68 31.90 -1.25
CA TYR A 16 5.52 32.74 -1.54
C TYR A 16 4.46 31.91 -2.27
N GLU A 17 3.26 31.79 -1.69
CA GLU A 17 2.13 31.11 -2.34
C GLU A 17 1.44 32.08 -3.30
N LEU A 18 1.57 31.84 -4.62
CA LEU A 18 1.11 32.75 -5.69
C LEU A 18 -0.27 32.39 -6.27
N GLY A 19 -1.00 31.50 -5.60
CA GLY A 19 -2.36 31.09 -5.98
C GLY A 19 -2.43 29.90 -6.95
N ILE A 20 -3.63 29.70 -7.48
CA ILE A 20 -3.95 28.66 -8.48
C ILE A 20 -4.24 29.37 -9.79
N VAL A 21 -3.71 28.86 -10.89
CA VAL A 21 -3.99 29.32 -12.26
C VAL A 21 -4.80 28.23 -12.95
N ALA A 22 -5.76 28.62 -13.80
CA ALA A 22 -6.51 27.66 -14.60
C ALA A 22 -5.58 26.96 -15.61
N ASP A 23 -6.01 25.80 -16.13
CA ASP A 23 -5.31 25.11 -17.22
C ASP A 23 -5.56 25.83 -18.56
N ASP A 24 -5.19 27.11 -18.63
CA ASP A 24 -5.24 27.97 -19.81
C ASP A 24 -3.83 28.49 -20.15
N CYS A 25 -3.50 28.45 -21.45
CA CYS A 25 -2.16 28.77 -21.92
C CYS A 25 -1.81 30.26 -21.73
N ASP A 26 -2.78 31.14 -21.97
CA ASP A 26 -2.56 32.58 -21.95
C ASP A 26 -2.57 33.08 -20.50
N GLU A 27 -3.49 32.59 -19.66
CA GLU A 27 -3.49 32.89 -18.22
C GLU A 27 -2.19 32.44 -17.54
N LEU A 28 -1.70 31.23 -17.84
CA LEU A 28 -0.45 30.73 -17.27
C LEU A 28 0.78 31.51 -17.77
N HIS A 29 0.80 31.88 -19.05
CA HIS A 29 1.86 32.72 -19.61
C HIS A 29 1.88 34.09 -18.94
N ASP A 30 0.74 34.76 -18.86
CA ASP A 30 0.63 36.10 -18.30
C ASP A 30 0.94 36.11 -16.82
N LYS A 31 0.52 35.08 -16.07
CA LYS A 31 0.87 34.96 -14.66
C LYS A 31 2.36 34.74 -14.45
N LEU A 32 3.00 33.87 -15.23
CA LEU A 32 4.45 33.66 -15.14
C LEU A 32 5.22 34.93 -15.53
N LYS A 33 4.75 35.66 -16.55
CA LYS A 33 5.33 36.94 -16.96
C LYS A 33 5.19 38.01 -15.88
N GLU A 34 4.04 38.09 -15.21
CA GLU A 34 3.83 38.96 -14.05
C GLU A 34 4.85 38.64 -12.95
N ILE A 35 4.99 37.36 -12.57
CA ILE A 35 5.90 36.90 -11.52
C ILE A 35 7.36 37.20 -11.86
N LEU A 36 7.77 36.97 -13.11
CA LEU A 36 9.14 37.24 -13.58
C LEU A 36 9.50 38.73 -13.58
N ASN A 37 8.51 39.63 -13.65
CA ASN A 37 8.69 41.08 -13.62
C ASN A 37 8.36 41.70 -12.24
N ASP A 38 8.05 40.89 -11.23
CA ASP A 38 7.78 41.37 -9.86
C ASP A 38 9.06 41.92 -9.22
N ASN A 39 8.93 43.05 -8.50
CA ASN A 39 10.02 43.69 -7.77
C ASN A 39 10.64 42.80 -6.68
N LYS A 40 9.96 41.73 -6.27
CA LYS A 40 10.50 40.72 -5.33
C LYS A 40 11.64 39.90 -5.91
N ASN A 41 11.82 39.85 -7.23
CA ASN A 41 12.91 39.15 -7.91
C ASN A 41 13.07 37.68 -7.47
N TYR A 42 12.10 36.83 -7.80
CA TYR A 42 12.13 35.42 -7.46
C TYR A 42 13.30 34.66 -8.10
N ASP A 43 14.09 33.93 -7.31
CA ASP A 43 15.15 33.04 -7.80
C ASP A 43 14.59 31.75 -8.43
N MET A 44 13.42 31.31 -7.94
CA MET A 44 12.79 30.06 -8.36
C MET A 44 11.27 30.17 -8.40
N ILE A 45 10.68 29.59 -9.44
CA ILE A 45 9.24 29.38 -9.59
C ILE A 45 8.99 27.88 -9.59
N ILE A 46 8.15 27.39 -8.67
CA ILE A 46 7.80 25.97 -8.58
C ILE A 46 6.30 25.82 -8.79
N THR A 47 5.90 25.08 -9.82
CA THR A 47 4.50 24.72 -10.06
C THR A 47 4.25 23.27 -9.63
N SER A 48 3.03 22.97 -9.17
CA SER A 48 2.60 21.60 -8.87
C SER A 48 1.35 21.29 -9.69
N GLY A 49 1.44 20.36 -10.64
CA GLY A 49 0.39 20.15 -11.65
C GLY A 49 0.70 20.84 -12.97
N GLY A 50 -0.15 20.64 -13.98
CA GLY A 50 0.03 21.22 -15.33
C GLY A 50 1.13 20.58 -16.19
N THR A 51 1.69 19.44 -15.77
CA THR A 51 2.85 18.76 -16.40
C THR A 51 2.55 17.37 -16.96
N SER A 52 1.29 17.01 -17.20
CA SER A 52 0.94 15.61 -17.53
C SER A 52 1.32 15.23 -18.97
N ALA A 53 1.69 13.96 -19.18
CA ALA A 53 2.03 13.36 -20.49
C ALA A 53 0.90 13.31 -21.54
N GLY A 54 -0.21 14.04 -21.34
CA GLY A 54 -1.32 14.20 -22.28
C GLY A 54 -1.20 15.50 -23.08
N ALA A 55 -2.14 15.74 -24.00
CA ALA A 55 -2.15 16.91 -24.90
C ALA A 55 -2.25 18.29 -24.21
N GLY A 56 -2.34 18.34 -22.87
CA GLY A 56 -2.55 19.53 -22.05
C GLY A 56 -1.33 19.98 -21.23
N ASP A 57 -0.11 19.53 -21.54
CA ASP A 57 1.09 20.06 -20.88
C ASP A 57 1.41 21.47 -21.43
N LEU A 58 1.00 22.52 -20.70
CA LEU A 58 1.06 23.90 -21.17
C LEU A 58 2.41 24.55 -20.82
N LEU A 59 3.02 24.12 -19.72
CA LEU A 59 4.19 24.79 -19.14
C LEU A 59 5.39 24.74 -20.09
N TYR A 60 5.63 23.59 -20.74
CA TYR A 60 6.75 23.45 -21.68
C TYR A 60 6.60 24.40 -22.89
N ARG A 61 5.38 24.68 -23.35
CA ARG A 61 5.14 25.59 -24.49
C ARG A 61 5.34 27.06 -24.14
N ILE A 62 5.27 27.39 -22.85
CA ILE A 62 5.25 28.76 -22.34
C ILE A 62 6.66 29.20 -21.96
N ILE A 63 7.46 28.35 -21.33
CA ILE A 63 8.80 28.72 -20.82
C ILE A 63 9.70 29.30 -21.94
N ASP A 64 9.74 28.66 -23.10
CA ASP A 64 10.56 29.13 -24.24
C ASP A 64 10.10 30.50 -24.79
N LYS A 65 8.82 30.86 -24.61
CA LYS A 65 8.28 32.18 -25.00
C LYS A 65 8.62 33.27 -23.98
N LEU A 66 8.79 32.92 -22.71
CA LEU A 66 9.07 33.86 -21.64
C LEU A 66 10.51 34.38 -21.66
N GLY A 67 11.46 33.58 -22.16
CA GLY A 67 12.82 34.03 -22.40
C GLY A 67 13.85 32.90 -22.47
N LYS A 68 15.11 33.27 -22.62
CA LYS A 68 16.25 32.33 -22.67
C LYS A 68 16.82 32.08 -21.27
N PRO A 69 17.46 30.92 -21.00
CA PRO A 69 17.72 29.78 -21.89
C PRO A 69 16.51 28.97 -22.36
N GLY A 70 15.36 29.07 -21.68
CA GLY A 70 14.17 28.28 -22.00
C GLY A 70 14.18 26.93 -21.27
N ILE A 71 13.59 25.91 -21.89
CA ILE A 71 13.53 24.56 -21.32
C ILE A 71 14.91 23.88 -21.37
N LEU A 72 15.30 23.28 -20.25
CA LEU A 72 16.51 22.47 -20.12
C LEU A 72 16.19 20.96 -20.06
N VAL A 73 15.11 20.61 -19.36
CA VAL A 73 14.68 19.23 -19.17
C VAL A 73 13.18 19.14 -19.38
N HIS A 74 12.76 18.18 -20.20
CA HIS A 74 11.35 17.83 -20.41
C HIS A 74 11.18 16.33 -20.22
N GLY A 75 10.85 15.98 -18.99
CA GLY A 75 10.74 14.61 -18.52
C GLY A 75 12.08 13.94 -18.23
N VAL A 76 12.04 12.97 -17.31
CA VAL A 76 13.21 12.20 -16.86
C VAL A 76 12.87 10.72 -16.72
N ALA A 77 13.88 9.85 -16.82
CA ALA A 77 13.73 8.41 -16.69
C ALA A 77 13.65 7.95 -15.22
N ILE A 78 12.76 8.57 -14.44
CA ILE A 78 12.54 8.21 -13.03
C ILE A 78 11.12 7.71 -12.74
N LYS A 79 10.94 7.07 -11.59
CA LYS A 79 9.65 6.66 -11.06
C LYS A 79 9.62 6.81 -9.53
N PRO A 80 8.58 7.39 -8.92
CA PRO A 80 7.58 8.25 -9.55
C PRO A 80 8.20 9.59 -10.00
N GLY A 81 7.54 10.31 -10.92
CA GLY A 81 7.98 11.68 -11.28
C GLY A 81 8.51 11.90 -12.70
N LYS A 82 8.27 10.97 -13.65
CA LYS A 82 8.62 11.14 -15.07
C LYS A 82 8.33 12.54 -15.65
N PRO A 83 7.16 13.18 -15.45
CA PRO A 83 6.80 14.41 -16.16
C PRO A 83 7.44 15.73 -15.68
N ILE A 84 8.60 15.73 -15.01
CA ILE A 84 9.19 16.99 -14.55
C ILE A 84 9.61 17.91 -15.71
N ILE A 85 9.37 19.21 -15.57
CA ILE A 85 9.93 20.25 -16.45
C ILE A 85 10.92 21.07 -15.66
N ILE A 86 12.10 21.31 -16.23
CA ILE A 86 13.09 22.24 -15.67
C ILE A 86 13.44 23.24 -16.76
N GLY A 87 13.23 24.52 -16.47
CA GLY A 87 13.57 25.62 -17.37
C GLY A 87 14.26 26.76 -16.63
N VAL A 88 14.81 27.69 -17.38
CA VAL A 88 15.41 28.91 -16.84
C VAL A 88 15.01 30.08 -17.72
N VAL A 89 14.58 31.18 -17.10
CA VAL A 89 14.30 32.45 -17.77
C VAL A 89 15.13 33.53 -17.09
N GLY A 90 16.13 34.06 -17.81
CA GLY A 90 17.10 34.98 -17.23
C GLY A 90 17.92 34.31 -16.11
N LYS A 91 17.65 34.70 -14.87
CA LYS A 91 18.28 34.12 -13.66
C LYS A 91 17.33 33.22 -12.87
N THR A 92 16.04 33.22 -13.21
CA THR A 92 14.99 32.51 -12.45
C THR A 92 14.86 31.09 -12.97
N ALA A 93 15.00 30.11 -12.07
CA ALA A 93 14.75 28.70 -12.37
C ALA A 93 13.25 28.40 -12.29
N ILE A 94 12.73 27.59 -13.22
CA ILE A 94 11.32 27.18 -13.25
C ILE A 94 11.25 25.66 -13.17
N PHE A 95 10.57 25.15 -12.14
CA PHE A 95 10.32 23.72 -11.93
C PHE A 95 8.84 23.41 -12.09
N GLY A 96 8.49 22.66 -13.13
CA GLY A 96 7.18 22.06 -13.29
C GLY A 96 7.13 20.70 -12.63
N LEU A 97 6.55 20.61 -11.42
CA LEU A 97 6.41 19.34 -10.72
C LEU A 97 5.14 18.59 -11.18
N PRO A 98 5.13 17.25 -11.14
CA PRO A 98 3.94 16.43 -11.38
C PRO A 98 2.76 16.80 -10.47
N GLY A 99 1.53 16.59 -10.94
CA GLY A 99 0.32 16.81 -10.13
C GLY A 99 0.08 15.77 -9.03
N TYR A 100 0.70 14.60 -9.13
CA TYR A 100 0.56 13.53 -8.13
C TYR A 100 1.47 13.80 -6.92
N PRO A 101 0.96 13.78 -5.67
CA PRO A 101 1.72 14.24 -4.50
C PRO A 101 3.06 13.52 -4.27
N VAL A 102 3.09 12.19 -4.36
CA VAL A 102 4.33 11.43 -4.19
C VAL A 102 5.33 11.79 -5.30
N SER A 103 4.83 11.95 -6.52
CA SER A 103 5.66 12.32 -7.66
C SER A 103 6.26 13.72 -7.48
N ALA A 104 5.44 14.70 -7.03
CA ALA A 104 5.85 16.07 -6.79
C ALA A 104 6.96 16.16 -5.73
N ILE A 105 6.76 15.52 -4.57
CA ILE A 105 7.75 15.53 -3.48
C ILE A 105 9.05 14.86 -3.93
N MET A 106 8.98 13.68 -4.56
CA MET A 106 10.20 12.99 -5.03
C MET A 106 10.96 13.81 -6.07
N THR A 107 10.26 14.45 -7.02
CA THR A 107 10.92 15.35 -7.98
C THR A 107 11.49 16.61 -7.33
N TYR A 108 10.81 17.16 -6.33
CA TYR A 108 11.30 18.31 -5.57
C TYR A 108 12.61 17.94 -4.85
N GLU A 109 12.60 16.84 -4.10
CA GLU A 109 13.74 16.31 -3.33
C GLU A 109 14.97 16.02 -4.21
N VAL A 110 14.76 15.57 -5.44
CA VAL A 110 15.84 15.18 -6.36
C VAL A 110 16.38 16.38 -7.14
N PHE A 111 15.52 17.32 -7.58
CA PHE A 111 15.91 18.37 -8.52
C PHE A 111 15.85 19.80 -7.96
N ALA A 112 14.84 20.14 -7.15
CA ALA A 112 14.64 21.50 -6.65
C ALA A 112 15.39 21.76 -5.34
N GLU A 113 15.30 20.84 -4.37
CA GLU A 113 15.96 20.96 -3.07
C GLU A 113 17.46 21.24 -3.18
N PRO A 114 18.26 20.51 -4.00
CA PRO A 114 19.70 20.75 -4.07
C PRO A 114 20.05 22.17 -4.51
N LEU A 115 19.23 22.76 -5.40
CA LEU A 115 19.42 24.12 -5.86
C LEU A 115 19.03 25.14 -4.78
N ILE A 116 17.90 24.95 -4.09
CA ILE A 116 17.47 25.83 -2.99
C ILE A 116 18.54 25.87 -1.90
N ARG A 117 19.02 24.70 -1.44
CA ARG A 117 20.08 24.62 -0.42
C ARG A 117 21.35 25.32 -0.87
N LYS A 118 21.77 25.11 -2.12
CA LYS A 118 22.96 25.76 -2.68
C LYS A 118 22.82 27.28 -2.71
N LEU A 119 21.67 27.80 -3.11
CA LEU A 119 21.38 29.25 -3.11
C LEU A 119 21.33 29.82 -1.69
N ALA A 120 20.82 29.06 -0.73
CA ALA A 120 20.81 29.43 0.69
C ALA A 120 22.19 29.32 1.38
N GLY A 121 23.26 28.96 0.64
CA GLY A 121 24.60 28.75 1.22
C GLY A 121 24.70 27.53 2.15
N LEU A 122 23.69 26.66 2.12
CA LEU A 122 23.70 25.40 2.86
C LEU A 122 24.42 24.33 2.03
N LYS A 123 25.07 23.38 2.71
CA LYS A 123 25.60 22.19 2.03
C LYS A 123 24.46 21.50 1.28
N ALA A 124 24.76 20.90 0.13
CA ALA A 124 23.83 19.95 -0.48
C ALA A 124 23.42 18.92 0.59
N GLY A 125 22.11 18.67 0.73
CA GLY A 125 21.57 17.94 1.86
C GLY A 125 22.27 16.59 2.02
N GLU A 126 23.06 16.43 3.08
CA GLU A 126 23.41 15.10 3.58
C GLU A 126 22.11 14.49 4.09
N LYS A 127 21.38 13.85 3.17
CA LYS A 127 20.14 13.17 3.53
C LYS A 127 20.54 12.06 4.49
N LYS A 128 19.90 12.03 5.66
CA LYS A 128 20.15 10.97 6.63
C LYS A 128 19.78 9.64 5.98
N LYS A 129 20.67 8.67 6.11
CA LYS A 129 20.50 7.32 5.58
C LYS A 129 20.49 6.34 6.73
N ILE A 130 19.59 5.36 6.65
CA ILE A 130 19.64 4.18 7.49
C ILE A 130 19.79 2.97 6.59
N THR A 131 20.84 2.19 6.83
CA THR A 131 21.02 0.92 6.15
C THR A 131 20.06 -0.11 6.74
N ALA A 132 19.23 -0.72 5.89
CA ALA A 132 18.21 -1.69 6.28
C ALA A 132 18.17 -2.87 5.31
N LYS A 133 17.71 -4.04 5.78
CA LYS A 133 17.49 -5.22 4.92
C LYS A 133 16.10 -5.17 4.29
N THR A 134 15.99 -5.48 3.01
CA THR A 134 14.69 -5.65 2.33
C THR A 134 13.93 -6.85 2.90
N ALA A 135 12.83 -6.63 3.61
CA ALA A 135 12.05 -7.71 4.23
C ALA A 135 11.30 -8.58 3.19
N VAL A 136 11.02 -8.01 2.03
CA VAL A 136 10.39 -8.67 0.88
C VAL A 136 11.13 -8.29 -0.40
N SER A 137 10.97 -9.09 -1.45
CA SER A 137 11.53 -8.73 -2.76
C SER A 137 10.77 -7.55 -3.35
N ILE A 138 11.48 -6.55 -3.87
CA ILE A 138 10.92 -5.35 -4.47
C ILE A 138 11.08 -5.48 -5.98
N TYR A 139 9.96 -5.36 -6.69
CA TYR A 139 9.91 -5.43 -8.14
C TYR A 139 9.86 -4.01 -8.71
N SER A 140 10.84 -3.69 -9.54
CA SER A 140 10.99 -2.39 -10.17
C SER A 140 10.70 -2.50 -11.67
N SER A 141 10.24 -1.42 -12.27
CA SER A 141 10.01 -1.38 -13.72
C SER A 141 11.32 -1.12 -14.47
N SER A 142 11.61 -1.95 -15.48
CA SER A 142 12.78 -1.80 -16.34
C SER A 142 12.83 -0.43 -17.05
N GLY A 143 14.05 0.08 -17.27
CA GLY A 143 14.32 1.34 -17.98
C GLY A 143 14.04 2.64 -17.21
N LYS A 144 13.92 2.59 -15.88
CA LYS A 144 13.78 3.79 -15.03
C LYS A 144 14.56 3.64 -13.73
N HIS A 145 15.07 4.75 -13.22
CA HIS A 145 15.54 4.86 -11.85
C HIS A 145 14.32 5.00 -10.92
N GLU A 146 14.13 4.08 -9.98
CA GLU A 146 12.93 4.05 -9.13
C GLU A 146 13.24 4.47 -7.69
N TYR A 147 12.58 5.53 -7.22
CA TYR A 147 12.53 5.95 -5.83
C TYR A 147 11.34 5.24 -5.18
N VAL A 148 11.63 4.21 -4.37
CA VAL A 148 10.59 3.37 -3.74
C VAL A 148 10.35 3.87 -2.31
N PRO A 149 9.20 4.53 -2.02
CA PRO A 149 8.84 4.89 -0.66
C PRO A 149 8.80 3.64 0.21
N SER A 150 9.38 3.71 1.39
CA SER A 150 9.64 2.55 2.24
C SER A 150 9.31 2.85 3.70
N HIS A 151 8.71 1.87 4.37
CA HIS A 151 8.68 1.80 5.83
C HIS A 151 10.03 1.30 6.34
N LEU A 152 10.44 1.79 7.50
CA LEU A 152 11.49 1.23 8.34
C LEU A 152 10.86 0.64 9.60
N VAL A 153 11.24 -0.59 9.89
CA VAL A 153 10.83 -1.30 11.11
C VAL A 153 12.08 -1.76 11.83
N GLN A 154 12.18 -1.43 13.10
CA GLN A 154 13.29 -1.87 13.94
C GLN A 154 12.97 -3.24 14.52
N SER A 155 13.88 -4.19 14.32
CA SER A 155 13.85 -5.52 14.90
C SER A 155 14.29 -5.50 16.36
N THR A 156 14.06 -6.59 17.09
CA THR A 156 14.45 -6.72 18.51
C THR A 156 15.96 -6.62 18.77
N ASP A 157 16.79 -6.91 17.75
CA ASP A 157 18.25 -6.80 17.81
C ASP A 157 18.76 -5.38 17.48
N GLY A 158 17.85 -4.44 17.23
CA GLY A 158 18.16 -3.05 16.87
C GLY A 158 18.42 -2.82 15.38
N SER A 159 18.49 -3.89 14.56
CA SER A 159 18.63 -3.76 13.11
C SER A 159 17.34 -3.26 12.46
N TYR A 160 17.45 -2.68 11.27
CA TYR A 160 16.30 -2.20 10.52
C TYR A 160 15.97 -3.11 9.34
N SER A 161 14.67 -3.34 9.18
CA SER A 161 14.08 -3.95 7.99
C SER A 161 13.26 -2.91 7.24
N LEU A 162 13.39 -2.92 5.93
CA LEU A 162 12.63 -2.04 5.04
C LEU A 162 11.52 -2.81 4.32
N TYR A 163 10.36 -2.16 4.20
CA TYR A 163 9.19 -2.67 3.49
C TYR A 163 8.72 -1.62 2.47
N PRO A 164 8.50 -1.97 1.19
CA PRO A 164 8.01 -1.01 0.21
C PRO A 164 6.58 -0.57 0.54
N VAL A 165 6.28 0.72 0.42
CA VAL A 165 4.90 1.22 0.50
C VAL A 165 4.21 0.95 -0.83
N LEU A 166 3.37 -0.08 -0.87
CA LEU A 166 2.70 -0.57 -2.09
C LEU A 166 1.43 0.23 -2.42
N LYS A 167 1.51 1.55 -2.36
CA LYS A 167 0.43 2.47 -2.72
C LYS A 167 0.80 3.27 -3.97
N GLY A 168 -0.21 3.66 -4.76
CA GLY A 168 0.02 4.41 -6.00
C GLY A 168 0.62 5.80 -5.76
N SER A 169 1.29 6.37 -6.77
CA SER A 169 1.94 7.69 -6.66
C SER A 169 0.97 8.86 -6.47
N GLY A 170 -0.33 8.65 -6.74
CA GLY A 170 -1.38 9.63 -6.46
C GLY A 170 -1.90 9.59 -5.01
N ALA A 171 -1.56 8.57 -4.22
CA ALA A 171 -2.03 8.46 -2.84
C ALA A 171 -1.12 9.24 -1.90
N ILE A 172 -1.63 10.35 -1.33
CA ILE A 172 -0.89 11.12 -0.32
C ILE A 172 -0.51 10.26 0.90
N THR A 173 -1.33 9.24 1.21
CA THR A 173 -1.06 8.30 2.31
C THR A 173 0.26 7.54 2.12
N THR A 174 0.77 7.41 0.88
CA THR A 174 2.09 6.81 0.65
C THR A 174 3.20 7.58 1.36
N LEU A 175 3.12 8.91 1.38
CA LEU A 175 4.09 9.77 2.05
C LEU A 175 3.89 9.78 3.56
N PHE A 176 2.63 9.71 4.01
CA PHE A 176 2.31 9.57 5.44
C PHE A 176 2.88 8.27 6.04
N ASP A 177 2.81 7.18 5.26
CA ASP A 177 3.23 5.86 5.70
C ASP A 177 4.75 5.63 5.62
N ALA A 178 5.43 6.33 4.70
CA ALA A 178 6.84 6.14 4.41
C ALA A 178 7.74 6.89 5.42
N ASP A 179 8.71 6.18 5.99
CA ASP A 179 9.77 6.80 6.80
C ASP A 179 10.89 7.36 5.90
N GLY A 180 11.00 6.82 4.69
CA GLY A 180 12.02 7.18 3.71
C GLY A 180 11.75 6.59 2.34
N TYR A 181 12.76 6.59 1.48
CA TYR A 181 12.74 5.90 0.20
C TYR A 181 14.10 5.26 -0.10
N ILE A 182 14.09 4.20 -0.91
CA ILE A 182 15.32 3.63 -1.49
C ILE A 182 15.44 4.03 -2.94
N GLU A 183 16.67 4.08 -3.43
CA GLU A 183 16.99 4.25 -4.84
C GLU A 183 17.24 2.87 -5.48
N VAL A 184 16.49 2.57 -6.53
CA VAL A 184 16.66 1.38 -7.36
C VAL A 184 17.20 1.82 -8.71
N PRO A 185 18.47 1.49 -9.04
CA PRO A 185 19.09 1.92 -10.29
C PRO A 185 18.35 1.39 -11.52
N GLU A 186 18.46 2.14 -12.61
CA GLU A 186 18.00 1.70 -13.93
C GLU A 186 18.61 0.33 -14.29
N GLY A 187 17.79 -0.56 -14.84
CA GLY A 187 18.19 -1.94 -15.18
C GLY A 187 18.04 -2.94 -14.03
N THR A 188 17.72 -2.51 -12.81
CA THR A 188 17.36 -3.43 -11.71
C THR A 188 15.87 -3.74 -11.76
N GLU A 189 15.50 -4.96 -12.15
CA GLU A 189 14.10 -5.40 -12.18
C GLU A 189 13.64 -5.98 -10.83
N ILE A 190 14.55 -6.61 -10.10
CA ILE A 190 14.26 -7.23 -8.81
C ILE A 190 15.36 -6.88 -7.81
N VAL A 191 14.96 -6.29 -6.69
CA VAL A 191 15.76 -6.23 -5.48
C VAL A 191 15.34 -7.42 -4.61
N PRO A 192 16.18 -8.47 -4.46
CA PRO A 192 15.81 -9.66 -3.71
C PRO A 192 15.69 -9.34 -2.22
N ALA A 193 14.83 -10.10 -1.53
CA ALA A 193 14.74 -10.05 -0.07
C ALA A 193 16.12 -10.28 0.60
N ASN A 194 16.30 -9.74 1.81
CA ASN A 194 17.53 -9.70 2.61
C ASN A 194 18.70 -8.87 2.03
N LYS A 195 18.51 -8.12 0.94
CA LYS A 195 19.53 -7.20 0.44
C LYS A 195 19.63 -5.98 1.36
N LEU A 196 20.85 -5.56 1.69
CA LEU A 196 21.11 -4.29 2.37
C LEU A 196 20.94 -3.14 1.37
N MET A 197 20.16 -2.14 1.77
CA MET A 197 19.93 -0.91 1.03
C MET A 197 19.99 0.27 1.98
N ASP A 198 20.43 1.41 1.48
CA ASP A 198 20.33 2.67 2.21
C ASP A 198 18.96 3.29 1.98
N VAL A 199 18.20 3.45 3.07
CA VAL A 199 16.94 4.19 3.08
C VAL A 199 17.25 5.65 3.37
N ILE A 200 16.94 6.50 2.41
CA ILE A 200 17.03 7.95 2.52
C ILE A 200 15.79 8.43 3.28
N LEU A 201 15.97 9.04 4.44
CA LEU A 201 14.87 9.45 5.30
C LEU A 201 14.14 10.68 4.74
N LEU A 202 12.80 10.68 4.87
CA LEU A 202 11.97 11.84 4.56
C LEU A 202 11.93 12.86 5.71
N SER A 203 12.27 12.42 6.93
CA SER A 203 12.36 13.26 8.13
C SER A 203 13.75 13.18 8.76
N GLU A 204 14.11 14.18 9.56
CA GLU A 204 15.40 14.18 10.26
C GLU A 204 15.51 13.12 11.36
N MET A 205 14.38 12.61 11.85
CA MET A 205 14.32 11.55 12.86
C MET A 205 13.20 10.58 12.54
N ILE A 206 13.43 9.30 12.83
CA ILE A 206 12.39 8.28 12.81
C ILE A 206 11.76 8.25 14.19
N THR A 207 10.44 8.37 14.24
CA THR A 207 9.66 8.08 15.43
C THR A 207 9.14 6.65 15.32
N PRO A 208 9.58 5.73 16.18
CA PRO A 208 9.03 4.38 16.20
C PRO A 208 7.51 4.42 16.41
N ALA A 209 6.79 3.53 15.75
CA ALA A 209 5.36 3.39 15.97
C ALA A 209 5.09 2.74 17.33
N ASP A 210 4.05 3.22 18.02
CA ASP A 210 3.58 2.64 19.27
C ASP A 210 3.09 1.21 19.04
N LEU A 211 2.55 0.89 17.87
CA LEU A 211 2.11 -0.46 17.51
C LEU A 211 2.47 -0.78 16.05
N THR A 212 3.16 -1.90 15.82
CA THR A 212 3.50 -2.35 14.47
C THR A 212 2.68 -3.60 14.10
N ILE A 213 1.82 -3.48 13.09
CA ILE A 213 0.98 -4.58 12.59
C ILE A 213 1.46 -4.99 11.20
N ILE A 214 2.03 -6.18 11.05
CA ILE A 214 2.58 -6.67 9.77
C ILE A 214 1.90 -7.98 9.38
N GLY A 215 1.21 -8.01 8.24
CA GLY A 215 0.58 -9.24 7.76
C GLY A 215 -0.47 -9.02 6.69
N SER A 216 -1.52 -9.81 6.73
CA SER A 216 -2.70 -9.57 5.90
C SER A 216 -3.49 -8.38 6.42
N HIS A 217 -4.16 -7.67 5.52
CA HIS A 217 -5.10 -6.61 5.88
C HIS A 217 -6.51 -7.19 6.07
N CYS A 218 -7.25 -6.61 7.01
CA CYS A 218 -8.67 -6.83 7.16
C CYS A 218 -9.33 -5.64 7.88
N LEU A 219 -10.55 -5.28 7.48
CA LEU A 219 -11.31 -4.16 8.05
C LEU A 219 -11.53 -4.28 9.57
N GLY A 220 -11.57 -5.50 10.12
CA GLY A 220 -11.69 -5.67 11.57
C GLY A 220 -10.50 -5.11 12.33
N VAL A 221 -9.30 -5.05 11.74
CA VAL A 221 -8.13 -4.38 12.35
C VAL A 221 -8.37 -2.88 12.45
N ASP A 222 -8.89 -2.28 11.38
CA ASP A 222 -9.19 -0.84 11.33
C ASP A 222 -10.26 -0.47 12.37
N ILE A 223 -11.29 -1.32 12.54
CA ILE A 223 -12.32 -1.15 13.57
C ILE A 223 -11.71 -1.22 14.97
N ILE A 224 -10.84 -2.20 15.24
CA ILE A 224 -10.18 -2.33 16.56
C ILE A 224 -9.38 -1.07 16.86
N LEU A 225 -8.53 -0.61 15.94
CA LEU A 225 -7.72 0.60 16.14
C LEU A 225 -8.59 1.85 16.30
N GLY A 226 -9.70 1.95 15.57
CA GLY A 226 -10.69 3.00 15.73
C GLY A 226 -11.26 3.05 17.15
N ILE A 227 -11.72 1.90 17.68
CA ILE A 227 -12.23 1.79 19.05
C ILE A 227 -11.14 2.10 20.09
N VAL A 228 -9.91 1.62 19.88
CA VAL A 228 -8.79 1.89 20.78
C VAL A 228 -8.53 3.39 20.87
N ASN A 229 -8.44 4.09 19.73
CA ASN A 229 -8.22 5.54 19.71
C ASN A 229 -9.41 6.33 20.26
N GLU A 230 -10.66 5.90 20.01
CA GLU A 230 -11.86 6.49 20.61
C GLU A 230 -11.80 6.42 22.16
N LYS A 231 -11.36 5.28 22.71
CA LYS A 231 -11.19 5.09 24.16
C LYS A 231 -10.06 5.95 24.75
N LEU A 232 -8.97 6.14 24.02
CA LEU A 232 -7.87 7.02 24.45
C LEU A 232 -8.29 8.48 24.46
N LEU A 233 -8.99 8.91 23.41
CA LEU A 233 -9.51 10.26 23.29
C LEU A 233 -10.48 10.59 24.44
N ASN A 234 -11.38 9.66 24.77
CA ASN A 234 -12.30 9.80 25.92
C ASN A 234 -11.59 9.91 27.29
N LYS A 235 -10.32 9.49 27.37
CA LYS A 235 -9.46 9.62 28.55
C LYS A 235 -8.50 10.82 28.47
N ASN A 236 -8.64 11.69 27.46
CA ASN A 236 -7.72 12.78 27.15
C ASN A 236 -6.26 12.31 26.94
N LEU A 237 -6.09 11.12 26.36
CA LEU A 237 -4.79 10.56 25.98
C LEU A 237 -4.60 10.69 24.46
N ASN A 238 -3.34 10.71 24.03
CA ASN A 238 -2.99 10.74 22.61
C ASN A 238 -3.39 9.42 21.92
N ASN A 239 -3.72 9.50 20.63
CA ASN A 239 -3.92 8.32 19.79
C ASN A 239 -2.64 7.48 19.70
N ILE A 240 -2.81 6.17 19.52
CA ILE A 240 -1.72 5.27 19.19
C ILE A 240 -1.28 5.51 17.75
N SER A 241 0.02 5.69 17.55
CA SER A 241 0.65 5.62 16.24
C SER A 241 0.80 4.16 15.82
N ALA A 242 -0.11 3.68 14.97
CA ALA A 242 -0.07 2.32 14.45
C ALA A 242 0.52 2.29 13.03
N LYS A 243 1.58 1.51 12.83
CA LYS A 243 2.17 1.25 11.50
C LYS A 243 1.62 -0.08 10.96
N ILE A 244 0.84 -0.02 9.89
CA ILE A 244 0.22 -1.20 9.25
C ILE A 244 0.93 -1.52 7.93
N ILE A 245 1.57 -2.68 7.86
CA ILE A 245 2.33 -3.11 6.68
C ILE A 245 1.72 -4.38 6.10
N ASN A 246 1.18 -4.25 4.88
CA ASN A 246 0.39 -5.29 4.23
C ASN A 246 1.25 -6.18 3.30
N VAL A 247 1.91 -7.18 3.88
CA VAL A 247 2.72 -8.17 3.15
C VAL A 247 2.05 -9.53 3.00
N GLY A 248 0.80 -9.65 3.42
CA GLY A 248 0.07 -10.92 3.46
C GLY A 248 0.49 -11.81 4.64
N SER A 249 -0.24 -12.91 4.83
CA SER A 249 -0.12 -13.75 6.04
C SER A 249 1.26 -14.36 6.20
N SER A 250 1.83 -14.96 5.15
CA SER A 250 3.17 -15.58 5.20
C SER A 250 4.28 -14.56 5.44
N GLY A 251 4.16 -13.37 4.83
CA GLY A 251 5.08 -12.26 5.04
C GLY A 251 5.03 -11.76 6.48
N GLY A 252 3.83 -11.66 7.06
CA GLY A 252 3.63 -11.28 8.45
C GLY A 252 4.18 -12.30 9.44
N LEU A 253 3.93 -13.60 9.21
CA LEU A 253 4.50 -14.66 10.04
C LEU A 253 6.03 -14.68 9.99
N SER A 254 6.61 -14.37 8.82
CA SER A 254 8.06 -14.17 8.69
C SER A 254 8.55 -12.94 9.45
N ALA A 255 7.75 -11.87 9.53
CA ALA A 255 8.06 -10.67 10.32
C ALA A 255 8.01 -10.94 11.83
N VAL A 256 7.09 -11.80 12.30
CA VAL A 256 7.10 -12.31 13.69
C VAL A 256 8.40 -13.02 14.00
N LYS A 257 8.86 -13.93 13.10
CA LYS A 257 10.13 -14.65 13.27
C LYS A 257 11.35 -13.73 13.36
N ARG A 258 11.33 -12.59 12.65
CA ARG A 258 12.40 -11.57 12.69
C ARG A 258 12.26 -10.57 13.84
N GLY A 259 11.20 -10.64 14.64
CA GLY A 259 10.97 -9.72 15.76
C GLY A 259 10.53 -8.31 15.34
N GLU A 260 9.96 -8.18 14.14
CA GLU A 260 9.58 -6.89 13.52
C GLU A 260 8.10 -6.51 13.77
N SER A 261 7.27 -7.51 14.04
CA SER A 261 5.81 -7.35 14.17
C SER A 261 5.37 -7.47 15.62
N ASP A 262 4.56 -6.53 16.11
CA ASP A 262 3.88 -6.70 17.41
C ASP A 262 2.62 -7.58 17.24
N ILE A 263 1.89 -7.42 16.13
CA ILE A 263 0.68 -8.19 15.82
C ILE A 263 0.66 -8.54 14.33
N THR A 264 0.41 -9.79 13.99
CA THR A 264 0.32 -10.25 12.61
C THR A 264 -1.05 -10.83 12.31
N GLY A 265 -1.82 -10.19 11.42
CA GLY A 265 -3.04 -10.77 10.87
C GLY A 265 -2.73 -11.90 9.89
N THR A 266 -3.35 -13.06 10.09
CA THR A 266 -3.16 -14.27 9.26
C THR A 266 -4.48 -14.99 8.98
N HIS A 267 -4.53 -15.67 7.83
CA HIS A 267 -5.67 -16.48 7.39
C HIS A 267 -5.20 -17.58 6.41
N LEU A 268 -4.04 -18.18 6.68
CA LEU A 268 -3.50 -19.25 5.85
C LEU A 268 -4.30 -20.53 6.08
N LEU A 269 -4.67 -21.19 4.99
CA LEU A 269 -5.35 -22.48 5.00
C LEU A 269 -4.34 -23.55 4.62
N ASP A 270 -4.22 -24.58 5.46
CA ASP A 270 -3.40 -25.76 5.17
C ASP A 270 -4.23 -26.84 4.43
N ASP A 271 -3.56 -27.82 3.83
CA ASP A 271 -4.17 -28.87 3.01
C ASP A 271 -5.09 -29.80 3.83
N ASP A 272 -4.87 -29.91 5.14
CA ASP A 272 -5.75 -30.61 6.08
C ASP A 272 -7.05 -29.82 6.40
N GLY A 273 -7.17 -28.61 5.87
CA GLY A 273 -8.31 -27.73 6.05
C GLY A 273 -8.27 -26.89 7.34
N ILE A 274 -7.21 -26.97 8.14
CA ILE A 274 -7.02 -26.18 9.36
C ILE A 274 -6.40 -24.83 9.02
N TYR A 275 -6.88 -23.77 9.68
CA TYR A 275 -6.37 -22.42 9.50
C TYR A 275 -5.27 -22.09 10.51
N ASN A 276 -4.24 -21.40 10.02
CA ASN A 276 -3.19 -20.66 10.75
C ASN A 276 -2.22 -21.48 11.61
N ILE A 277 -2.70 -22.42 12.42
CA ILE A 277 -1.91 -23.04 13.48
C ILE A 277 -0.72 -23.87 12.95
N ASN A 278 -0.91 -24.67 11.89
CA ASN A 278 0.14 -25.50 11.31
C ASN A 278 1.29 -24.66 10.71
N PHE A 279 1.04 -23.40 10.36
CA PHE A 279 2.07 -22.51 9.79
C PHE A 279 3.08 -22.03 10.83
N PHE A 280 2.84 -22.23 12.13
CA PHE A 280 3.86 -21.99 13.15
C PHE A 280 4.98 -23.03 13.05
N ASP A 281 4.65 -24.31 12.83
CA ASP A 281 5.65 -25.36 12.59
C ASP A 281 6.30 -25.20 11.22
N ASN A 282 5.49 -25.04 10.16
CA ASN A 282 6.00 -24.97 8.78
C ASN A 282 7.00 -23.82 8.58
N LEU A 283 6.89 -22.74 9.38
CA LEU A 283 7.78 -21.58 9.33
C LEU A 283 8.77 -21.51 10.52
N ASP A 284 8.74 -22.50 11.42
CA ASP A 284 9.59 -22.57 12.62
C ASP A 284 9.48 -21.28 13.47
N ILE A 285 8.26 -21.00 13.93
CA ILE A 285 7.89 -19.87 14.79
C ILE A 285 7.58 -20.40 16.19
N LYS A 286 8.55 -20.25 17.11
CA LYS A 286 8.49 -20.86 18.45
C LYS A 286 8.04 -19.90 19.56
N ASP A 287 8.36 -18.61 19.39
CA ASP A 287 8.18 -17.59 20.42
C ASP A 287 6.99 -16.65 20.15
N ALA A 288 5.91 -17.21 19.63
CA ALA A 288 4.65 -16.51 19.41
C ALA A 288 3.45 -17.32 19.92
N VAL A 289 2.33 -16.65 20.06
CA VAL A 289 1.02 -17.26 20.31
C VAL A 289 0.07 -16.94 19.16
N LEU A 290 -0.89 -17.82 18.93
CA LEU A 290 -2.00 -17.54 18.03
C LEU A 290 -3.18 -17.05 18.86
N VAL A 291 -3.71 -15.87 18.56
CA VAL A 291 -4.93 -15.34 19.14
C VAL A 291 -6.04 -15.47 18.11
N ARG A 292 -7.10 -16.17 18.48
CA ARG A 292 -8.28 -16.32 17.64
C ARG A 292 -8.90 -14.95 17.35
N GLY A 293 -9.11 -14.64 16.08
CA GLY A 293 -9.70 -13.38 15.67
C GLY A 293 -11.18 -13.56 15.37
N TYR A 294 -11.54 -13.51 14.10
CA TYR A 294 -12.93 -13.51 13.65
C TYR A 294 -13.05 -14.17 12.27
N ASP A 295 -14.29 -14.44 11.86
CA ASP A 295 -14.59 -15.16 10.64
C ASP A 295 -14.86 -14.21 9.48
N ARG A 296 -14.40 -14.59 8.30
CA ARG A 296 -14.73 -13.95 7.02
C ARG A 296 -15.47 -14.92 6.12
N GLU A 297 -16.57 -14.48 5.53
CA GLU A 297 -17.36 -15.30 4.63
C GLU A 297 -16.73 -15.27 3.23
N GLN A 298 -16.24 -16.44 2.76
CA GLN A 298 -15.75 -16.66 1.41
C GLN A 298 -16.78 -17.36 0.55
N GLY A 299 -16.80 -17.00 -0.73
CA GLY A 299 -17.83 -17.47 -1.65
C GLY A 299 -17.61 -17.06 -3.09
N ILE A 300 -18.55 -17.50 -3.92
CA ILE A 300 -18.59 -17.21 -5.35
C ILE A 300 -19.19 -15.82 -5.54
N ILE A 301 -18.49 -14.97 -6.27
CA ILE A 301 -18.91 -13.62 -6.64
C ILE A 301 -19.41 -13.65 -8.07
N VAL A 302 -20.65 -13.21 -8.29
CA VAL A 302 -21.30 -13.17 -9.61
C VAL A 302 -21.98 -11.83 -9.85
N ALA A 303 -22.18 -11.49 -11.12
CA ALA A 303 -22.91 -10.28 -11.49
C ALA A 303 -24.31 -10.25 -10.86
N LYS A 304 -24.83 -9.05 -10.61
CA LYS A 304 -26.17 -8.83 -10.05
C LYS A 304 -27.24 -9.52 -10.93
N GLY A 305 -28.15 -10.25 -10.28
CA GLY A 305 -29.17 -11.08 -10.94
C GLY A 305 -28.67 -12.47 -11.37
N ASN A 306 -27.37 -12.78 -11.19
CA ASN A 306 -26.76 -14.06 -11.54
C ASN A 306 -27.14 -14.57 -12.95
N PRO A 307 -26.82 -13.82 -14.03
CA PRO A 307 -27.30 -14.11 -15.38
C PRO A 307 -26.84 -15.46 -15.92
N LYS A 308 -25.68 -15.95 -15.47
CA LYS A 308 -25.12 -17.26 -15.84
C LYS A 308 -25.64 -18.42 -14.98
N LYS A 309 -26.53 -18.16 -14.01
CA LYS A 309 -27.14 -19.16 -13.13
C LYS A 309 -26.10 -20.06 -12.44
N ILE A 310 -25.09 -19.42 -11.86
CA ILE A 310 -24.00 -20.07 -11.13
C ILE A 310 -24.42 -20.18 -9.68
N PHE A 311 -24.42 -21.39 -9.11
CA PHE A 311 -24.81 -21.64 -7.72
C PHE A 311 -23.79 -22.50 -6.96
N SER A 312 -22.78 -23.02 -7.66
CA SER A 312 -21.75 -23.89 -7.11
C SER A 312 -20.45 -23.79 -7.93
N VAL A 313 -19.37 -24.33 -7.39
CA VAL A 313 -18.08 -24.43 -8.10
C VAL A 313 -18.19 -25.26 -9.38
N SER A 314 -19.10 -26.24 -9.43
CA SER A 314 -19.32 -27.04 -10.64
C SER A 314 -19.82 -26.21 -11.83
N ASP A 315 -20.60 -25.15 -11.57
CA ASP A 315 -21.16 -24.29 -12.61
C ASP A 315 -20.10 -23.44 -13.31
N ILE A 316 -18.96 -23.21 -12.66
CA ILE A 316 -17.81 -22.46 -13.21
C ILE A 316 -17.17 -23.24 -14.38
N THR A 317 -17.36 -24.56 -14.44
CA THR A 317 -16.85 -25.42 -15.53
C THR A 317 -17.75 -25.45 -16.77
N LYS A 318 -18.92 -24.79 -16.73
CA LYS A 318 -19.86 -24.79 -17.85
C LYS A 318 -19.29 -23.99 -19.04
N PRO A 319 -19.54 -24.44 -20.28
CA PRO A 319 -19.20 -23.66 -21.47
C PRO A 319 -19.82 -22.26 -21.43
N GLY A 320 -19.07 -21.25 -21.86
CA GLY A 320 -19.55 -19.86 -21.93
C GLY A 320 -19.59 -19.10 -20.60
N VAL A 321 -18.96 -19.64 -19.55
CA VAL A 321 -18.68 -18.96 -18.28
C VAL A 321 -17.20 -18.58 -18.26
N SER A 322 -16.90 -17.30 -18.04
CA SER A 322 -15.55 -16.78 -17.86
C SER A 322 -15.25 -16.57 -16.36
N PHE A 323 -14.08 -17.02 -15.93
CA PHE A 323 -13.66 -17.01 -14.53
C PHE A 323 -12.44 -16.11 -14.33
N ILE A 324 -12.38 -15.43 -13.20
CA ILE A 324 -11.17 -14.77 -12.70
C ILE A 324 -10.74 -15.41 -11.38
N ASN A 325 -9.50 -15.86 -11.35
CA ASN A 325 -8.93 -16.59 -10.24
C ASN A 325 -8.13 -15.69 -9.30
N ARG A 326 -7.82 -16.16 -8.09
CA ARG A 326 -6.82 -15.55 -7.22
C ARG A 326 -5.43 -16.16 -7.46
N ASN A 327 -4.41 -15.36 -7.14
CA ASN A 327 -3.02 -15.78 -7.23
C ASN A 327 -2.75 -17.09 -6.43
N PRO A 328 -1.87 -17.99 -6.95
CA PRO A 328 -1.38 -19.15 -6.22
C PRO A 328 -0.87 -18.78 -4.82
N GLY A 329 -1.08 -19.69 -3.85
CA GLY A 329 -0.71 -19.50 -2.45
C GLY A 329 -1.67 -18.62 -1.64
N SER A 330 -2.70 -18.03 -2.24
CA SER A 330 -3.77 -17.38 -1.47
C SER A 330 -4.73 -18.42 -0.88
N GLY A 331 -5.23 -18.20 0.34
CA GLY A 331 -6.20 -19.10 0.98
C GLY A 331 -7.46 -19.31 0.13
N THR A 332 -7.87 -18.30 -0.63
CA THR A 332 -8.99 -18.39 -1.60
C THR A 332 -8.68 -19.33 -2.76
N ARG A 333 -7.43 -19.34 -3.26
CA ARG A 333 -7.01 -20.27 -4.31
C ARG A 333 -6.98 -21.70 -3.79
N ILE A 334 -6.45 -21.92 -2.59
CA ILE A 334 -6.45 -23.23 -1.92
C ILE A 334 -7.89 -23.71 -1.74
N LEU A 335 -8.78 -22.86 -1.20
CA LEU A 335 -10.21 -23.20 -1.06
C LEU A 335 -10.83 -23.60 -2.41
N PHE A 336 -10.58 -22.84 -3.47
CA PHE A 336 -11.12 -23.17 -4.79
C PHE A 336 -10.62 -24.52 -5.31
N ASP A 337 -9.31 -24.77 -5.19
CA ASP A 337 -8.70 -26.02 -5.65
C ASP A 337 -9.22 -27.21 -4.80
N MET A 338 -9.48 -27.03 -3.49
CA MET A 338 -10.15 -28.02 -2.65
C MET A 338 -11.59 -28.30 -3.11
N GLU A 339 -12.36 -27.27 -3.46
CA GLU A 339 -13.72 -27.45 -4.00
C GLU A 339 -13.71 -28.16 -5.35
N LEU A 340 -12.72 -27.87 -6.21
CA LEU A 340 -12.52 -28.60 -7.46
C LEU A 340 -12.14 -30.07 -7.23
N ALA A 341 -11.29 -30.36 -6.23
CA ALA A 341 -10.90 -31.72 -5.89
C ALA A 341 -12.09 -32.60 -5.47
N LYS A 342 -13.09 -32.01 -4.80
CA LYS A 342 -14.35 -32.69 -4.44
C LYS A 342 -15.14 -33.12 -5.67
N LEU A 343 -15.10 -32.33 -6.75
CA LEU A 343 -15.77 -32.65 -8.01
C LEU A 343 -15.09 -33.78 -8.80
N THR A 344 -13.80 -34.02 -8.57
CA THR A 344 -13.05 -35.09 -9.24
C THR A 344 -12.96 -36.38 -8.42
N CYS A 345 -13.60 -36.45 -7.24
CA CYS A 345 -13.46 -37.57 -6.29
C CYS A 345 -11.99 -37.91 -5.96
N GLY A 346 -11.11 -36.90 -5.86
CA GLY A 346 -9.67 -37.10 -5.67
C GLY A 346 -8.89 -37.39 -6.96
N GLY A 347 -9.54 -37.33 -8.12
CA GLY A 347 -8.92 -37.42 -9.44
C GLY A 347 -8.12 -36.17 -9.83
N ASN A 348 -7.53 -36.21 -11.03
CA ASN A 348 -6.59 -35.19 -11.50
C ASN A 348 -7.24 -33.81 -11.70
N ILE A 349 -6.99 -32.88 -10.77
CA ILE A 349 -7.44 -31.48 -10.84
C ILE A 349 -7.05 -30.82 -12.18
N LYS A 350 -5.93 -31.20 -12.80
CA LYS A 350 -5.49 -30.61 -14.07
C LYS A 350 -6.50 -30.82 -15.21
N GLU A 351 -7.34 -31.84 -15.15
CA GLU A 351 -8.35 -32.07 -16.18
C GLU A 351 -9.56 -31.13 -16.03
N ILE A 352 -9.99 -30.86 -14.79
CA ILE A 352 -11.10 -29.95 -14.54
C ILE A 352 -10.68 -28.49 -14.73
N THR A 353 -9.45 -28.11 -14.36
CA THR A 353 -8.95 -26.74 -14.55
C THR A 353 -8.83 -26.35 -16.02
N LYS A 354 -8.50 -27.30 -16.91
CA LYS A 354 -8.51 -27.10 -18.37
C LYS A 354 -9.90 -26.75 -18.94
N LYS A 355 -10.98 -27.13 -18.24
CA LYS A 355 -12.36 -26.80 -18.64
C LYS A 355 -12.79 -25.40 -18.19
N ILE A 356 -12.03 -24.78 -17.29
CA ILE A 356 -12.36 -23.46 -16.74
C ILE A 356 -11.74 -22.38 -17.62
N ASN A 357 -12.58 -21.66 -18.36
CA ASN A 357 -12.16 -20.51 -19.13
C ASN A 357 -11.71 -19.38 -18.19
N GLY A 358 -10.42 -19.07 -18.18
CA GLY A 358 -9.83 -18.03 -17.33
C GLY A 358 -9.21 -18.51 -16.01
N TYR A 359 -8.97 -19.82 -15.84
CA TYR A 359 -8.30 -20.37 -14.65
C TYR A 359 -6.93 -19.71 -14.36
N GLU A 360 -6.19 -19.37 -15.41
CA GLU A 360 -4.88 -18.70 -15.36
C GLU A 360 -4.98 -17.15 -15.35
N ILE A 361 -6.18 -16.58 -15.40
CA ILE A 361 -6.38 -15.13 -15.27
C ILE A 361 -6.40 -14.80 -13.78
N LEU A 362 -5.30 -14.19 -13.30
CA LEU A 362 -5.07 -13.99 -11.87
C LEU A 362 -5.36 -12.56 -11.43
N ALA A 363 -6.15 -12.43 -10.36
CA ALA A 363 -6.31 -11.22 -9.57
C ALA A 363 -5.49 -11.29 -8.29
N LYS A 364 -4.85 -10.16 -7.94
CA LYS A 364 -4.05 -10.04 -6.70
C LYS A 364 -4.90 -9.80 -5.45
N THR A 365 -6.10 -9.22 -5.57
CA THR A 365 -6.94 -8.82 -4.43
C THR A 365 -8.40 -9.24 -4.63
N HIS A 366 -9.16 -9.31 -3.54
CA HIS A 366 -10.60 -9.61 -3.61
C HIS A 366 -11.37 -8.53 -4.36
N SER A 367 -11.01 -7.26 -4.15
CA SER A 367 -11.61 -6.14 -4.89
C SER A 367 -11.29 -6.17 -6.38
N ALA A 368 -10.13 -6.72 -6.79
CA ALA A 368 -9.82 -6.92 -8.21
C ALA A 368 -10.66 -8.05 -8.85
N VAL A 369 -10.96 -9.11 -8.09
CA VAL A 369 -11.93 -10.13 -8.52
C VAL A 369 -13.32 -9.51 -8.67
N ALA A 370 -13.80 -8.81 -7.64
CA ALA A 370 -15.12 -8.17 -7.67
C ALA A 370 -15.24 -7.14 -8.79
N SER A 371 -14.25 -6.28 -9.00
CA SER A 371 -14.29 -5.28 -10.08
C SER A 371 -14.28 -5.91 -11.46
N ALA A 372 -13.54 -7.01 -11.68
CA ALA A 372 -13.55 -7.72 -12.94
C ALA A 372 -14.95 -8.28 -13.26
N VAL A 373 -15.66 -8.82 -12.26
CA VAL A 373 -17.04 -9.27 -12.42
C VAL A 373 -18.00 -8.10 -12.65
N ALA A 374 -17.87 -7.02 -11.87
CA ALA A 374 -18.72 -5.84 -11.98
C ALA A 374 -18.63 -5.15 -13.35
N TYR A 375 -17.43 -5.11 -13.95
CA TYR A 375 -17.20 -4.51 -15.25
C TYR A 375 -17.31 -5.50 -16.42
N GLY A 376 -17.81 -6.73 -16.17
CA GLY A 376 -18.04 -7.73 -17.22
C GLY A 376 -16.76 -8.29 -17.88
N LYS A 377 -15.61 -8.17 -17.21
CA LYS A 377 -14.34 -8.79 -17.66
C LYS A 377 -14.28 -10.28 -17.33
N ALA A 378 -15.08 -10.72 -16.35
CA ALA A 378 -15.33 -12.11 -16.01
C ALA A 378 -16.79 -12.28 -15.59
N ASP A 379 -17.35 -13.46 -15.73
CA ASP A 379 -18.70 -13.78 -15.26
C ASP A 379 -18.72 -14.12 -13.76
N VAL A 380 -17.61 -14.69 -13.27
CA VAL A 380 -17.51 -15.24 -11.93
C VAL A 380 -16.08 -15.17 -11.38
N GLY A 381 -15.97 -15.04 -10.06
CA GLY A 381 -14.72 -15.26 -9.32
C GLY A 381 -14.99 -15.73 -7.90
N ILE A 382 -13.94 -15.97 -7.13
CA ILE A 382 -14.07 -16.31 -5.69
C ILE A 382 -13.41 -15.22 -4.85
N GLY A 383 -14.10 -14.80 -3.80
CA GLY A 383 -13.60 -13.81 -2.87
C GLY A 383 -14.39 -13.74 -1.58
N ILE A 384 -14.20 -12.64 -0.85
CA ILE A 384 -14.92 -12.37 0.41
C ILE A 384 -16.20 -11.60 0.12
N LYS A 385 -17.24 -11.82 0.94
CA LYS A 385 -18.54 -11.14 0.81
C LYS A 385 -18.44 -9.63 0.82
N THR A 386 -17.58 -9.07 1.67
CA THR A 386 -17.35 -7.62 1.75
C THR A 386 -16.93 -7.01 0.41
N ALA A 387 -16.13 -7.73 -0.38
CA ALA A 387 -15.72 -7.27 -1.70
C ALA A 387 -16.86 -7.36 -2.72
N ALA A 388 -17.74 -8.35 -2.63
CA ALA A 388 -18.91 -8.44 -3.50
C ALA A 388 -19.89 -7.27 -3.23
N GLU A 389 -20.16 -6.98 -1.96
CA GLU A 389 -21.06 -5.91 -1.53
C GLU A 389 -20.56 -4.53 -1.95
N GLN A 390 -19.26 -4.26 -1.85
CA GLN A 390 -18.64 -3.01 -2.29
C GLN A 390 -18.95 -2.69 -3.78
N TYR A 391 -19.14 -3.73 -4.60
CA TYR A 391 -19.44 -3.59 -6.03
C TYR A 391 -20.90 -3.94 -6.37
N ASN A 392 -21.78 -4.07 -5.36
CA ASN A 392 -23.21 -4.38 -5.54
C ASN A 392 -23.45 -5.69 -6.34
N LEU A 393 -22.62 -6.70 -6.06
CA LEU A 393 -22.64 -8.01 -6.72
C LEU A 393 -23.41 -9.05 -5.91
N ASN A 394 -23.86 -10.12 -6.54
CA ASN A 394 -24.41 -11.25 -5.82
C ASN A 394 -23.30 -12.17 -5.31
N PHE A 395 -23.56 -12.80 -4.17
CA PHE A 395 -22.61 -13.62 -3.45
C PHE A 395 -23.24 -14.95 -3.04
N ILE A 396 -22.55 -16.06 -3.32
CA ILE A 396 -22.97 -17.41 -2.95
C ILE A 396 -21.95 -17.95 -1.93
N PRO A 397 -22.34 -18.16 -0.66
CA PRO A 397 -21.42 -18.60 0.38
C PRO A 397 -20.81 -19.98 0.08
N LEU A 398 -19.52 -20.15 0.40
CA LEU A 398 -18.81 -21.44 0.33
C LEU A 398 -18.28 -21.87 1.68
N ARG A 399 -17.55 -20.99 2.38
CA ARG A 399 -16.85 -21.34 3.62
C ARG A 399 -16.58 -20.12 4.48
N GLU A 400 -16.49 -20.34 5.78
CA GLU A 400 -15.93 -19.38 6.73
C GLU A 400 -14.41 -19.52 6.79
N GLU A 401 -13.71 -18.42 6.58
CA GLU A 401 -12.27 -18.29 6.72
C GLU A 401 -11.94 -17.74 8.10
N LYS A 402 -10.98 -18.37 8.80
CA LYS A 402 -10.51 -17.90 10.11
C LYS A 402 -9.42 -16.84 9.94
N TYR A 403 -9.73 -15.61 10.34
CA TYR A 403 -8.77 -14.52 10.40
C TYR A 403 -8.28 -14.35 11.83
N ASP A 404 -7.05 -14.78 12.09
CA ASP A 404 -6.44 -14.82 13.43
C ASP A 404 -5.23 -13.89 13.52
N PHE A 405 -4.67 -13.77 14.73
CA PHE A 405 -3.52 -12.91 15.02
C PHE A 405 -2.36 -13.71 15.60
N ALA A 406 -1.19 -13.68 14.97
CA ALA A 406 0.05 -14.14 15.57
C ALA A 406 0.71 -13.00 16.36
N ILE A 407 1.05 -13.23 17.62
CA ILE A 407 1.64 -12.21 18.52
C ILE A 407 2.89 -12.81 19.18
N PRO A 408 4.07 -12.18 19.09
CA PRO A 408 5.25 -12.64 19.82
C PRO A 408 5.00 -12.66 21.34
N LYS A 409 5.48 -13.68 22.04
CA LYS A 409 5.24 -13.87 23.49
C LYS A 409 5.75 -12.67 24.30
N ASN A 410 6.90 -12.11 23.94
CA ASN A 410 7.48 -10.93 24.59
C ASN A 410 6.73 -9.61 24.31
N LYS A 411 5.76 -9.60 23.39
CA LYS A 411 4.93 -8.43 23.07
C LYS A 411 3.55 -8.47 23.70
N LEU A 412 3.14 -9.58 24.32
CA LEU A 412 1.82 -9.71 24.95
C LEU A 412 1.57 -8.69 26.06
N GLU A 413 2.62 -8.31 26.81
CA GLU A 413 2.52 -7.33 27.89
C GLU A 413 2.66 -5.88 27.44
N LYS A 414 2.95 -5.65 26.14
CA LYS A 414 3.01 -4.29 25.59
C LYS A 414 1.62 -3.64 25.68
N ALA A 415 1.56 -2.40 26.18
CA ALA A 415 0.31 -1.73 26.52
C ALA A 415 -0.66 -1.67 25.33
N GLU A 416 -0.15 -1.33 24.16
CA GLU A 416 -0.93 -1.21 22.92
C GLU A 416 -1.47 -2.57 22.45
N VAL A 417 -0.69 -3.65 22.64
CA VAL A 417 -1.13 -5.02 22.34
C VAL A 417 -2.23 -5.45 23.30
N ARG A 418 -2.12 -5.14 24.59
CA ARG A 418 -3.17 -5.43 25.59
C ARG A 418 -4.46 -4.68 25.25
N MET A 419 -4.37 -3.40 24.89
CA MET A 419 -5.53 -2.60 24.44
C MET A 419 -6.19 -3.21 23.20
N PHE A 420 -5.40 -3.65 22.22
CA PHE A 420 -5.90 -4.34 21.03
C PHE A 420 -6.68 -5.61 21.41
N LEU A 421 -6.11 -6.45 22.28
CA LEU A 421 -6.73 -7.70 22.74
C LEU A 421 -7.99 -7.48 23.59
N GLU A 422 -8.00 -6.45 24.43
CA GLU A 422 -9.18 -6.04 25.20
C GLU A 422 -10.33 -5.61 24.28
N VAL A 423 -10.03 -4.82 23.25
CA VAL A 423 -11.04 -4.42 22.25
C VAL A 423 -11.51 -5.62 21.43
N LEU A 424 -10.61 -6.51 21.00
CA LEU A 424 -10.96 -7.72 20.26
C LEU A 424 -11.99 -8.59 21.00
N ARG A 425 -11.91 -8.64 22.34
CA ARG A 425 -12.85 -9.39 23.20
C ARG A 425 -14.12 -8.62 23.55
N SER A 426 -14.24 -7.36 23.15
CA SER A 426 -15.31 -6.48 23.61
C SER A 426 -16.62 -6.68 22.82
N CYS A 427 -17.75 -6.46 23.51
CA CYS A 427 -19.07 -6.41 22.85
C CYS A 427 -19.17 -5.26 21.83
N GLU A 428 -18.45 -4.17 22.06
CA GLU A 428 -18.39 -3.03 21.15
C GLU A 428 -17.79 -3.43 19.79
N PHE A 429 -16.65 -4.12 19.81
CA PHE A 429 -16.04 -4.65 18.58
C PHE A 429 -16.97 -5.64 17.87
N LYS A 430 -17.56 -6.59 18.62
CA LYS A 430 -18.55 -7.52 18.06
C LYS A 430 -19.71 -6.81 17.37
N ASN A 431 -20.20 -5.71 17.94
CA ASN A 431 -21.30 -4.93 17.40
C ASN A 431 -20.91 -4.08 16.18
N LYS A 432 -19.71 -3.49 16.15
CA LYS A 432 -19.22 -2.77 14.96
C LYS A 432 -18.84 -3.74 13.83
N LEU A 433 -18.28 -4.91 14.16
CA LEU A 433 -17.86 -5.90 13.17
C LEU A 433 -19.04 -6.52 12.40
N LYS A 434 -20.15 -6.84 13.08
CA LYS A 434 -21.35 -7.42 12.45
C LYS A 434 -22.03 -6.50 11.42
N GLU A 435 -21.75 -5.19 11.47
CA GLU A 435 -22.24 -4.22 10.49
C GLU A 435 -21.51 -4.36 9.15
N ILE A 436 -20.32 -4.96 9.15
CA ILE A 436 -19.56 -5.24 7.93
C ILE A 436 -20.02 -6.58 7.33
N PRO A 437 -20.54 -6.58 6.09
CA PRO A 437 -21.03 -7.80 5.46
C PRO A 437 -19.97 -8.91 5.38
N GLY A 438 -20.32 -10.07 5.93
CA GLY A 438 -19.51 -11.28 5.91
C GLY A 438 -18.40 -11.33 6.95
N LEU A 439 -18.34 -10.39 7.89
CA LEU A 439 -17.44 -10.49 9.05
C LEU A 439 -18.26 -10.77 10.30
N LYS A 440 -17.79 -11.69 11.14
CA LYS A 440 -18.42 -11.97 12.44
C LYS A 440 -17.42 -12.52 13.45
N THR A 441 -17.61 -12.16 14.71
CA THR A 441 -16.92 -12.82 15.83
C THR A 441 -17.57 -14.18 16.11
N ASN A 442 -16.82 -15.07 16.76
CA ASN A 442 -17.34 -16.32 17.29
C ASN A 442 -16.95 -16.47 18.78
N ASP A 443 -17.31 -17.59 19.39
CA ASP A 443 -17.05 -17.83 20.82
C ASP A 443 -15.56 -18.02 21.12
N GLU A 444 -14.73 -18.27 20.10
CA GLU A 444 -13.28 -18.35 20.24
C GLU A 444 -12.60 -16.98 20.12
N THR A 445 -13.29 -15.92 19.67
CA THR A 445 -12.69 -14.59 19.44
C THR A 445 -11.96 -14.08 20.69
N GLY A 446 -10.66 -13.82 20.55
CA GLY A 446 -9.76 -13.33 21.58
C GLY A 446 -9.14 -14.41 22.47
N ILE A 447 -9.45 -15.70 22.26
CA ILE A 447 -8.79 -16.82 22.95
C ILE A 447 -7.33 -16.92 22.49
N ILE A 448 -6.41 -17.02 23.44
CA ILE A 448 -4.98 -17.22 23.19
C ILE A 448 -4.71 -18.73 23.15
N ILE A 449 -4.22 -19.20 22.02
CA ILE A 449 -3.73 -20.57 21.82
C ILE A 449 -2.21 -20.52 22.03
N ILE A 450 -1.78 -21.09 23.16
CA ILE A 450 -0.36 -21.25 23.46
C ILE A 450 0.13 -22.47 22.69
N TYR A 451 0.90 -22.21 21.64
CA TYR A 451 1.60 -23.26 20.93
C TYR A 451 2.71 -23.81 21.84
N LYS A 452 2.57 -25.08 22.26
CA LYS A 452 3.63 -25.82 22.94
C LYS A 452 4.40 -26.59 21.87
N CYS A 453 5.65 -26.19 21.64
CA CYS A 453 6.61 -27.01 20.90
C CYS A 453 6.87 -28.33 21.63
#